data_AF-A0A5C5S862-F1
#
_entry.id   AF-A0A5C5S862-F1
#
_cell.length_a   1.000
_cell.length_b   1.000
_cell.length_c   1.000
_cell.angle_alpha   90.00
_cell.angle_beta   90.00
_cell.angle_gamma   90.00
#
_symmetry.space_group_name_H-M   'P 1'
#
loop_
_entity.id
_entity.type
_entity.pdbx_description
1 polymer ?
#
loop_
_entity_poly.entity_id
_entity_poly.type
_entity_poly.pdbx_seq_one_letter_code
_entity_poly.pdbx_strand_id
1 'polypeptide(L)' 'MKFTVGLKDKGRANHVAVDAEDALIAALKAKTEHPDARITYVRPQNRRGDTRHPPETQAADKH' A
#
# COMPACT_ATOMS: atom_id res chain seq x y z
N MET A 1 5.30 10.60 4.19
CA MET A 1 4.16 10.13 5.02
C MET A 1 3.90 8.68 4.69
N LYS A 2 3.30 7.90 5.60
CA LYS A 2 2.92 6.52 5.28
C LYS A 2 1.48 6.46 4.82
N PHE A 3 1.25 5.76 3.73
CA PHE A 3 -0.07 5.50 3.17
C PHE A 3 -0.28 3.99 3.09
N THR A 4 -1.49 3.55 3.42
CA THR A 4 -1.93 2.18 3.17
C THR A 4 -2.69 2.16 1.85
N VAL A 5 -2.18 1.40 0.89
CA VAL A 5 -2.79 1.19 -0.42
C VAL A 5 -3.45 -0.18 -0.44
N GLY A 6 -4.77 -0.21 -0.63
CA GLY A 6 -5.51 -1.44 -0.82
C GLY A 6 -5.38 -1.93 -2.27
N LEU A 7 -4.92 -3.15 -2.46
CA LEU A 7 -4.72 -3.80 -3.75
C LEU A 7 -5.63 -5.03 -3.88
N LYS A 8 -6.09 -5.33 -5.09
CA LYS A 8 -6.75 -6.60 -5.41
C LYS A 8 -6.09 -7.21 -6.63
N ASP A 9 -5.52 -8.39 -6.46
CA ASP A 9 -4.95 -9.18 -7.55
C ASP A 9 -5.52 -10.62 -7.52
N LYS A 10 -5.89 -11.14 -8.68
CA LYS A 10 -6.44 -12.51 -8.87
C LYS A 10 -7.49 -12.93 -7.83
N GLY A 11 -8.35 -11.98 -7.42
CA GLY A 11 -9.42 -12.21 -6.45
C GLY A 11 -9.00 -12.08 -4.98
N ARG A 12 -7.71 -12.00 -4.67
CA ARG A 12 -7.20 -11.78 -3.31
C ARG A 12 -7.03 -10.28 -3.05
N ALA A 13 -7.63 -9.82 -1.96
CA ALA A 13 -7.38 -8.47 -1.45
C ALA A 13 -6.09 -8.48 -0.62
N ASN A 14 -5.21 -7.52 -0.87
CA ASN A 14 -4.03 -7.24 -0.08
C ASN A 14 -3.98 -5.74 0.24
N HIS A 15 -3.11 -5.34 1.15
CA HIS A 15 -2.84 -3.94 1.42
C HIS A 15 -1.37 -3.75 1.78
N VAL A 16 -0.78 -2.72 1.21
CA VAL A 16 0.64 -2.42 1.35
C VAL A 16 0.84 -1.03 1.97
N ALA A 17 1.86 -0.90 2.82
CA ALA A 17 2.26 0.37 3.38
C ALA A 17 3.36 1.01 2.52
N VAL A 18 3.10 2.19 1.98
CA VAL A 18 4.00 2.92 1.07
C VAL A 18 4.38 4.25 1.69
N ASP A 19 5.67 4.56 1.68
CA ASP A 19 6.20 5.87 2.02
C ASP A 19 6.11 6.81 0.79
N ALA A 20 5.29 7.86 0.92
CA ALA A 20 5.06 8.84 -0.14
C ALA A 20 4.69 10.23 0.40
N GLU A 21 4.75 11.20 -0.48
CA GLU A 21 4.44 12.60 -0.27
C GLU A 21 2.92 12.79 -0.13
N ASP A 22 2.15 12.11 -0.97
CA ASP A 22 0.69 12.12 -0.97
C ASP A 22 0.07 10.76 -1.39
N ALA A 23 -1.26 10.71 -1.43
CA ALA A 23 -2.00 9.50 -1.78
C ALA A 23 -1.86 9.08 -3.25
N LEU A 24 -1.69 10.04 -4.17
CA LEU A 24 -1.53 9.74 -5.59
C LEU A 24 -0.17 9.12 -5.86
N ILE A 25 0.89 9.70 -5.29
CA ILE A 25 2.24 9.14 -5.38
C ILE A 25 2.30 7.76 -4.73
N ALA A 26 1.63 7.55 -3.59
CA ALA A 26 1.53 6.23 -2.97
C ALA A 26 0.85 5.20 -3.90
N ALA A 27 -0.27 5.57 -4.54
CA ALA A 27 -0.93 4.72 -5.52
C ALA A 27 -0.02 4.36 -6.69
N LEU A 28 0.67 5.36 -7.26
CA LEU A 28 1.55 5.15 -8.41
C LEU A 28 2.71 4.21 -8.06
N LYS A 29 3.37 4.41 -6.91
CA LYS A 29 4.43 3.50 -6.42
C LYS A 29 3.91 2.07 -6.22
N ALA A 30 2.73 1.91 -5.61
CA ALA A 30 2.12 0.59 -5.47
C ALA A 30 1.77 -0.05 -6.83
N LYS A 31 1.35 0.74 -7.81
CA LYS A 31 1.03 0.26 -9.16
C LYS A 31 2.27 -0.11 -9.98
N THR A 32 3.39 0.58 -9.78
CA THR A 32 4.65 0.22 -10.44
C THR A 32 5.20 -1.10 -9.92
N GLU A 33 5.03 -1.39 -8.64
CA GLU A 33 5.45 -2.65 -8.02
C GLU A 33 4.48 -3.81 -8.27
N HIS A 34 3.18 -3.50 -8.38
CA HIS A 34 2.13 -4.48 -8.70
C HIS A 34 1.35 -4.05 -9.95
N PRO A 35 1.94 -4.16 -11.16
CA PRO A 35 1.32 -3.69 -12.40
C PRO A 35 -0.05 -4.31 -12.69
N ASP A 36 -0.25 -5.56 -12.30
CA ASP A 36 -1.49 -6.30 -12.54
C ASP A 36 -2.54 -6.06 -11.45
N ALA A 37 -2.13 -5.56 -10.27
CA ALA A 37 -3.04 -5.36 -9.16
C ALA A 37 -3.93 -4.13 -9.39
N ARG A 38 -5.22 -4.26 -9.08
CA ARG A 38 -6.16 -3.14 -9.09
C ARG A 38 -6.13 -2.44 -7.74
N ILE A 39 -5.82 -1.14 -7.75
CA ILE A 39 -5.92 -0.30 -6.55
C ILE A 39 -7.40 -0.13 -6.21
N THR A 40 -7.74 -0.34 -4.95
CA THR A 40 -9.12 -0.22 -4.43
C THR A 40 -9.31 1.01 -3.56
N TYR A 41 -8.30 1.39 -2.78
CA TYR A 41 -8.29 2.62 -1.99
C TYR A 41 -6.86 3.02 -1.64
N VAL A 42 -6.68 4.29 -1.28
CA VAL A 42 -5.47 4.81 -0.64
C VAL A 42 -5.88 5.63 0.56
N ARG A 43 -5.24 5.40 1.71
CA ARG A 43 -5.49 6.15 2.94
C ARG A 43 -4.20 6.46 3.67
N PRO A 44 -4.10 7.56 4.44
CA PRO A 44 -2.99 7.74 5.38
C PRO A 44 -2.94 6.56 6.37
N GLN A 45 -1.73 6.14 6.74
CA GLN A 45 -1.53 5.05 7.69
C GLN A 45 -2.13 5.44 9.04
N ASN A 46 -3.06 4.63 9.54
CA ASN A 46 -3.63 4.86 10.85
C ASN A 46 -2.79 4.12 11.89
N ARG A 47 -1.79 4.80 12.44
CA ARG A 47 -0.80 4.24 13.38
C ARG A 47 -1.42 3.47 14.56
N ARG A 48 -2.66 3.74 14.97
CA ARG A 48 -3.35 3.01 16.06
C ARG A 48 -4.26 1.87 15.56
N GLY A 49 -4.79 1.99 14.35
CA GLY A 49 -5.62 0.97 13.70
C GLY A 49 -4.78 -0.15 13.07
N ASP A 50 -3.71 0.23 12.38
CA ASP A 50 -2.81 -0.68 11.67
C ASP A 50 -1.90 -1.48 12.61
N THR A 51 -1.70 -1.08 13.88
CA THR A 51 -1.02 -1.94 14.88
C THR A 51 -1.84 -3.17 15.24
N ARG A 52 -3.17 -3.11 15.11
CA ARG A 52 -4.07 -4.25 15.37
C ARG A 52 -4.22 -5.18 14.16
N HIS A 53 -3.97 -4.67 12.96
CA HIS A 53 -3.90 -5.43 11.72
C HIS A 53 -2.70 -4.92 10.91
N PRO A 54 -1.49 -5.42 11.19
CA PRO A 54 -0.29 -4.93 10.53
C PRO A 54 -0.44 -5.11 9.02
N PRO A 55 -0.33 -4.03 8.23
CA PRO A 55 -0.17 -4.16 6.79
C PRO A 55 1.06 -5.02 6.53
N GLU A 56 0.98 -5.89 5.51
CA GLU A 56 2.17 -6.56 5.00
C GLU A 56 3.20 -5.45 4.71
N THR A 57 4.20 -5.38 5.58
CA THR A 57 5.19 -4.32 5.52
C THR A 57 6.03 -4.67 4.30
N GLN A 58 5.88 -3.92 3.22
CA GLN A 58 6.78 -4.05 2.09
C GLN A 58 8.17 -3.69 2.62
N ALA A 59 8.99 -4.72 2.83
CA ALA A 59 10.40 -4.55 3.10
C ALA A 59 10.97 -3.77 1.91
N ALA A 60 11.56 -2.62 2.19
CA ALA A 60 12.34 -1.86 1.23
C ALA A 60 13.48 -2.76 0.76
N ASP A 61 13.27 -3.44 -0.37
CA ASP A 61 14.36 -4.17 -1.03
C ASP A 61 15.03 -3.26 -2.04
N LYS A 62 16.35 -3.30 -1.94
CA LYS A 62 17.35 -2.44 -2.53
C LYS A 62 17.45 -2.71 -4.03
N HIS A 63 17.47 -1.66 -4.85
CA HIS A 63 18.23 -1.67 -6.10
C HIS A 63 18.75 -0.26 -6.40
#